data_AF-A0A3S0AU39-F1
#
_entry.id   AF-A0A3S0AU39-F1
#
_cell.length_a   1.000
_cell.length_b   1.000
_cell.length_c   1.000
_cell.angle_alpha   90.00
_cell.angle_beta   90.00
_cell.angle_gamma   90.00
#
_symmetry.space_group_name_H-M   'P 1'
#
loop_
_entity.id
_entity.type
_entity.pdbx_description
1 polymer ?
#
loop_
_entity_poly.entity_id
_entity_poly.type
_entity_poly.pdbx_seq_one_letter_code
_entity_poly.pdbx_strand_id
1 'polypeptide(L)'
;MAASARASAHVSSFPESSEAASIESLALQACDDIDSLREMQRAYSCLEKLVLPQGVNDTEEVYPNRVELGALIRVINEDLQRRIEAMDSTLQSLRATLSNQD
;
A
#
# COMPACT_ATOMS: atom_id res chain seq x y z
N MET A 1 -64.36 6.12 -20.60
CA MET A 1 -63.09 6.73 -20.14
C MET A 1 -62.94 6.47 -18.66
N ALA A 2 -61.95 5.69 -18.24
CA ALA A 2 -61.52 5.57 -16.86
C ALA A 2 -59.98 5.45 -16.88
N ALA A 3 -59.29 6.50 -16.43
CA ALA A 3 -57.83 6.55 -16.45
C ALA A 3 -57.29 5.89 -15.17
N SER A 4 -56.60 4.76 -15.33
CA SER A 4 -55.91 4.06 -14.26
C SER A 4 -54.56 4.76 -14.00
N ALA A 5 -54.46 5.46 -12.88
CA ALA A 5 -53.19 6.00 -12.40
C ALA A 5 -52.32 4.83 -11.90
N ARG A 6 -51.24 4.51 -12.63
CA ARG A 6 -50.16 3.67 -12.11
C ARG A 6 -49.17 4.56 -11.40
N ALA A 7 -49.21 4.56 -10.07
CA ALA A 7 -48.19 5.15 -9.23
C ALA A 7 -46.91 4.31 -9.35
N SER A 8 -45.87 4.88 -9.93
CA SER A 8 -44.54 4.26 -9.98
C SER A 8 -43.99 4.11 -8.56
N ALA A 9 -43.83 2.87 -8.12
CA ALA A 9 -42.89 2.52 -7.07
C ALA A 9 -41.47 2.62 -7.66
N HIS A 10 -40.86 3.79 -7.60
CA HIS A 10 -39.43 3.89 -7.83
C HIS A 10 -38.70 3.52 -6.54
N VAL A 11 -38.12 2.32 -6.62
CA VAL A 11 -37.10 1.72 -5.76
C VAL A 11 -36.19 2.81 -5.19
N SER A 12 -36.15 2.88 -3.85
CA SER A 12 -35.10 3.57 -3.11
C SER A 12 -33.77 2.95 -3.55
N SER A 13 -33.02 3.67 -4.38
CA SER A 13 -31.63 3.34 -4.67
C SER A 13 -30.83 3.66 -3.41
N PHE A 14 -30.54 2.61 -2.65
CA PHE A 14 -29.66 2.62 -1.48
C PHE A 14 -28.34 3.37 -1.78
N PRO A 15 -27.83 4.20 -0.85
CA PRO A 15 -26.48 4.77 -0.98
C PRO A 15 -25.36 3.73 -0.79
N GLU A 16 -25.69 2.52 -0.32
CA GLU A 16 -24.74 1.45 0.04
C GLU A 16 -23.78 1.06 -1.08
N SER A 17 -24.13 1.25 -2.35
CA SER A 17 -23.26 0.90 -3.48
C SER A 17 -21.99 1.75 -3.55
N SER A 18 -22.06 3.02 -3.12
CA SER A 18 -20.90 3.93 -3.18
C SER A 18 -19.95 3.71 -1.99
N GLU A 19 -20.53 3.39 -0.83
CA GLU A 19 -19.78 3.15 0.40
C GLU A 19 -19.10 1.78 0.37
N ALA A 20 -19.79 0.75 -0.12
CA ALA A 20 -19.20 -0.57 -0.34
C ALA A 20 -18.05 -0.53 -1.36
N ALA A 21 -18.21 0.22 -2.45
CA ALA A 21 -17.14 0.41 -3.44
C ALA A 21 -15.92 1.16 -2.87
N SER A 22 -16.15 2.14 -1.98
CA SER A 22 -15.08 2.86 -1.26
C SER A 22 -14.31 1.94 -0.32
N ILE A 23 -15.03 1.09 0.44
CA ILE A 23 -14.44 0.10 1.34
C ILE A 23 -13.66 -0.96 0.56
N GLU A 24 -14.18 -1.43 -0.57
CA GLU A 24 -13.48 -2.37 -1.45
C GLU A 24 -12.18 -1.78 -2.01
N SER A 25 -12.21 -0.51 -2.43
CA SER A 25 -11.01 0.22 -2.86
C SER A 25 -9.98 0.36 -1.73
N LEU A 26 -10.42 0.62 -0.50
CA LEU A 26 -9.53 0.73 0.67
C LEU A 26 -8.92 -0.62 1.04
N ALA A 27 -9.70 -1.70 0.96
CA ALA A 27 -9.21 -3.04 1.21
C ALA A 27 -8.15 -3.45 0.16
N LEU A 28 -8.37 -3.10 -1.10
CA LEU A 28 -7.42 -3.35 -2.18
C LEU A 28 -6.11 -2.57 -1.96
N GLN A 29 -6.21 -1.28 -1.61
CA GLN A 29 -5.04 -0.47 -1.26
C GLN A 29 -4.26 -1.05 -0.06
N ALA A 30 -4.96 -1.52 0.97
CA ALA A 30 -4.32 -2.14 2.13
C ALA A 30 -3.61 -3.47 1.76
N CYS A 31 -4.15 -4.24 0.82
CA CYS A 31 -3.47 -5.41 0.28
C CYS A 31 -2.18 -5.03 -0.45
N ASP A 32 -2.23 -4.00 -1.30
CA ASP A 32 -1.05 -3.49 -2.01
C ASP A 32 0.02 -2.99 -1.03
N ASP A 33 -0.39 -2.30 0.03
CA ASP A 33 0.51 -1.82 1.08
C ASP A 33 1.19 -2.98 1.83
N ILE A 34 0.44 -4.06 2.14
CA ILE A 34 0.99 -5.26 2.79
C ILE A 34 2.00 -5.97 1.89
N ASP A 35 1.71 -6.14 0.60
CA ASP A 35 2.63 -6.77 -0.33
C ASP A 35 3.91 -5.95 -0.49
N SER A 36 3.75 -4.62 -0.53
CA SER A 36 4.86 -3.69 -0.49
C SER A 36 5.71 -3.88 0.77
N LEU A 37 5.11 -4.01 1.96
CA LEU A 37 5.84 -4.25 3.22
C LEU A 37 6.59 -5.60 3.22
N ARG A 38 6.02 -6.64 2.58
CA ARG A 38 6.69 -7.93 2.42
C ARG A 38 7.95 -7.81 1.54
N GLU A 39 7.94 -6.99 0.50
CA GLU A 39 9.13 -6.70 -0.31
C GLU A 39 10.23 -6.02 0.52
N MET A 40 9.88 -5.05 1.38
CA MET A 40 10.84 -4.44 2.31
C MET A 40 11.45 -5.45 3.28
N GLN A 41 10.62 -6.32 3.85
CA GLN A 41 11.09 -7.37 4.75
C GLN A 41 12.10 -8.28 4.04
N ARG A 42 11.83 -8.68 2.79
CA ARG A 42 12.75 -9.49 1.98
C ARG A 42 14.07 -8.77 1.74
N ALA A 43 14.03 -7.46 1.42
CA ALA A 43 15.22 -6.64 1.26
C ALA A 43 16.05 -6.60 2.56
N TYR A 44 15.41 -6.35 3.70
CA TYR A 44 16.07 -6.35 5.01
C TYR A 44 16.68 -7.71 5.39
N SER A 45 15.99 -8.82 5.12
CA SER A 45 16.55 -10.16 5.30
C SER A 45 17.72 -10.45 4.36
N CYS A 46 17.79 -9.80 3.20
CA CYS A 46 18.95 -9.87 2.31
C CYS A 46 20.14 -9.09 2.91
N LEU A 47 19.90 -7.90 3.47
CA LEU A 47 20.93 -7.13 4.20
C LEU A 47 21.53 -7.95 5.33
N GLU A 48 20.66 -8.57 6.12
CA GLU A 48 21.05 -9.39 7.26
C GLU A 48 22.04 -10.47 6.83
N LYS A 49 21.80 -11.14 5.68
CA LYS A 49 22.68 -12.17 5.10
C LYS A 49 23.98 -11.63 4.48
N LEU A 50 24.02 -10.36 4.10
CA LEU A 50 25.25 -9.70 3.61
C LEU A 50 26.12 -9.19 4.75
N VAL A 51 25.51 -8.83 5.88
CA VAL A 51 26.22 -8.32 7.07
C VAL A 51 26.64 -9.47 7.99
N LEU A 52 25.89 -10.57 8.01
CA LEU A 52 26.29 -11.79 8.72
C LEU A 52 27.50 -12.43 8.03
N PRO A 53 28.56 -12.78 8.77
CA PRO A 53 29.66 -13.57 8.23
C PRO A 53 29.11 -14.87 7.64
N GLN A 54 29.25 -15.05 6.34
CA GLN A 54 28.90 -16.31 5.67
C GLN A 54 29.99 -17.31 6.04
N GLY A 55 29.76 -18.05 7.14
CA GLY A 55 30.62 -19.14 7.56
C GLY A 55 30.51 -20.32 6.59
N VAL A 56 31.11 -20.22 5.40
CA VAL A 56 31.10 -21.31 4.43
C VAL A 56 32.45 -21.39 3.73
N ASN A 57 33.40 -22.09 4.35
CA ASN A 57 34.51 -22.91 3.81
C ASN A 57 35.33 -22.47 2.57
N ASP A 58 35.07 -21.34 1.93
CA ASP A 58 35.98 -20.69 1.00
C ASP A 58 36.77 -19.65 1.80
N THR A 59 38.07 -19.66 1.61
CA THR A 59 39.09 -18.97 2.43
C THR A 59 39.03 -17.44 2.38
N GLU A 60 37.99 -16.84 1.79
CA GLU A 60 37.79 -15.38 1.74
C GLU A 60 36.45 -15.01 2.40
N GLU A 61 36.50 -14.50 3.63
CA GLU A 61 35.36 -13.80 4.21
C GLU A 61 35.08 -12.53 3.40
N VAL A 62 34.00 -12.52 2.64
CA VAL A 62 33.55 -11.34 1.89
C VAL A 62 32.65 -10.49 2.80
N TYR A 63 33.14 -9.32 3.17
CA TYR A 63 32.36 -8.31 3.89
C TYR A 63 31.96 -7.17 2.94
N PRO A 64 30.70 -6.69 2.99
CA PRO A 64 30.29 -5.53 2.22
C PRO A 64 31.04 -4.28 2.68
N ASN A 65 31.56 -3.51 1.73
CA ASN A 65 32.27 -2.28 2.02
C ASN A 65 31.30 -1.10 2.24
N ARG A 66 31.83 0.03 2.74
CA ARG A 66 31.01 1.22 3.05
C ARG A 66 30.26 1.80 1.86
N VAL A 67 30.79 1.65 0.64
CA VAL A 67 30.15 2.14 -0.59
C VAL A 67 28.93 1.28 -0.91
N GLU A 68 29.07 -0.04 -0.81
CA GLU A 68 27.97 -1.00 -1.04
C GLU A 68 26.85 -0.80 0.00
N LEU A 69 27.22 -0.67 1.28
CA LEU A 69 26.26 -0.36 2.34
C LEU A 69 25.58 1.01 2.13
N GLY A 70 26.33 2.02 1.69
CA GLY A 70 25.79 3.35 1.42
C GLY A 70 24.81 3.36 0.24
N ALA A 71 25.13 2.68 -0.87
CA ALA A 71 24.24 2.55 -2.02
C ALA A 71 22.93 1.85 -1.64
N LEU A 72 23.02 0.85 -0.79
CA LEU A 72 21.90 0.04 -0.33
C LEU A 72 20.97 0.81 0.61
N ILE A 73 21.52 1.51 1.61
CA ILE A 73 20.76 2.41 2.49
C ILE A 73 20.06 3.51 1.67
N ARG A 74 20.71 4.04 0.64
CA ARG A 74 20.08 5.05 -0.23
C ARG A 74 18.83 4.51 -0.92
N VAL A 75 18.90 3.31 -1.52
CA VAL A 75 17.74 2.68 -2.19
C VAL A 75 16.59 2.45 -1.20
N ILE A 76 16.91 2.00 0.02
CA ILE A 76 15.92 1.79 1.09
C ILE A 76 15.24 3.11 1.47
N ASN A 77 16.03 4.17 1.67
CA ASN A 77 15.49 5.48 2.04
C ASN A 77 14.60 6.06 0.93
N GLU A 78 15.00 5.92 -0.32
CA GLU A 78 14.20 6.36 -1.47
C GLU A 78 12.87 5.60 -1.56
N ASP A 79 12.88 4.29 -1.27
CA ASP A 79 11.65 3.49 -1.26
C ASP A 79 10.73 3.84 -0.09
N LEU A 80 11.29 4.01 1.10
CA LEU A 80 10.54 4.43 2.29
C LEU A 80 9.89 5.81 2.07
N GLN A 81 10.63 6.75 1.50
CA GLN A 81 10.11 8.08 1.17
C GLN A 81 8.93 7.99 0.20
N ARG A 82 9.07 7.22 -0.90
CA ARG A 82 7.98 7.00 -1.87
C ARG A 82 6.72 6.44 -1.22
N ARG A 83 6.86 5.53 -0.25
CA ARG A 83 5.72 4.95 0.48
C ARG A 83 5.04 5.95 1.41
N ILE A 84 5.82 6.75 2.14
CA ILE A 84 5.28 7.81 2.98
C ILE A 84 4.44 8.77 2.13
N GLU A 85 4.97 9.18 0.97
CA GLU A 85 4.25 10.06 0.04
C GLU A 85 2.96 9.43 -0.49
N ALA A 86 2.98 8.14 -0.86
CA ALA A 86 1.80 7.41 -1.30
C ALA A 86 0.74 7.33 -0.18
N MET A 87 1.14 6.98 1.04
CA MET A 87 0.24 6.92 2.19
C MET A 87 -0.35 8.29 2.53
N ASP A 88 0.47 9.35 2.54
CA ASP A 88 0.01 10.71 2.77
C ASP A 88 -1.03 11.13 1.72
N SER A 89 -0.80 10.80 0.45
CA SER A 89 -1.77 11.05 -0.62
C SER A 89 -3.07 10.29 -0.38
N THR A 90 -3.00 9.00 -0.05
CA THR A 90 -4.18 8.17 0.23
C THR A 90 -4.98 8.72 1.42
N LEU A 91 -4.30 9.15 2.50
CA LEU A 91 -4.95 9.76 3.66
C LEU A 91 -5.59 11.11 3.34
N GLN A 92 -4.96 11.94 2.51
CA GLN A 92 -5.53 13.19 2.03
C GLN A 92 -6.78 12.94 1.18
N SER A 93 -6.74 11.98 0.26
CA SER A 93 -7.90 11.58 -0.54
C SER A 93 -9.05 11.07 0.33
N LEU A 94 -8.76 10.21 1.33
CA LEU A 94 -9.77 9.70 2.25
C LEU A 94 -10.42 10.82 3.07
N ARG A 95 -9.63 11.76 3.60
CA ARG A 95 -10.18 12.94 4.31
C ARG A 95 -11.03 13.81 3.41
N ALA A 96 -10.58 14.07 2.18
CA ALA A 96 -11.33 14.88 1.23
C ALA A 96 -12.68 14.24 0.90
N THR A 97 -12.73 12.93 0.67
CA THR A 97 -13.99 12.20 0.44
C THR A 97 -14.93 12.30 1.63
N LEU A 98 -14.43 12.13 2.85
CA LEU A 98 -15.24 12.24 4.08
C LEU A 98 -15.73 13.67 4.32
N SER A 99 -14.93 14.69 4.03
CA SER A 99 -15.32 16.10 4.16
C SER A 99 -16.31 16.58 3.08
N ASN A 100 -16.43 15.85 1.97
CA ASN A 100 -17.41 16.14 0.91
C ASN A 100 -18.75 15.39 1.10
N GLN A 101 -18.93 14.68 2.22
CA GLN A 101 -20.18 13.97 2.58
C GLN A 101 -21.10 14.77 3.53
N ASP A 102 -20.72 15.98 3.94
CA ASP A 102 -21.56 16.97 4.65
C ASP A 102 -22.16 18.00 3.67
#